data_AF-L1JFL4-F1
#
_entry.id   AF-L1JFL4-F1
#
_cell.length_a   1.000
_cell.length_b   1.000
_cell.length_c   1.000
_cell.angle_alpha   90.00
_cell.angle_beta   90.00
_cell.angle_gamma   90.00
#
_symmetry.space_group_name_H-M   'P 1'
#
loop_
_entity.id
_entity.type
_entity.pdbx_description
1 polymer ?
#
loop_
_entity_poly.entity_id
_entity_poly.type
_entity_poly.pdbx_seq_one_letter_code
_entity_poly.pdbx_strand_id
1 'polypeptide(L)'
;MGSAPRLFSSAWSAYSSALRSHPLTTNIVTSGCITVASDTIAQTVSKGDECRPFPHYIDPKRTLTMLGWGTAVSGFGMFHWFKFLERLIPSENITPGKIAAKVLINQIGLAPTLNGGFFGVSTARHHDLGTAEGRGR
;
A
#
# COMPACT_ATOMS: atom_id res chain seq x y z
N MET A 1 -28.69 -21.30 -9.13
CA MET A 1 -28.27 -19.94 -8.70
C MET A 1 -28.42 -19.87 -7.18
N GLY A 2 -27.34 -19.82 -6.38
CA GLY A 2 -27.49 -19.83 -4.91
C GLY A 2 -26.24 -19.85 -4.01
N SER A 3 -25.02 -20.00 -4.55
CA SER A 3 -23.81 -20.18 -3.72
C SER A 3 -23.02 -18.89 -3.43
N ALA A 4 -23.14 -17.87 -4.28
CA ALA A 4 -22.37 -16.62 -4.17
C ALA A 4 -22.60 -15.81 -2.87
N PRO A 5 -23.84 -15.66 -2.34
CA PRO A 5 -24.06 -14.85 -1.14
C PRO A 5 -23.49 -15.48 0.14
N ARG A 6 -23.35 -16.82 0.18
CA ARG A 6 -22.84 -17.55 1.35
C ARG A 6 -21.31 -17.54 1.42
N LEU A 7 -20.65 -17.56 0.26
CA LEU A 7 -19.18 -17.46 0.20
C LEU A 7 -18.71 -16.06 0.60
N PHE A 8 -19.39 -15.02 0.10
CA PHE A 8 -19.09 -13.64 0.48
C PHE A 8 -19.29 -13.42 1.98
N SER A 9 -20.42 -13.86 2.54
CA SER A 9 -20.68 -13.67 3.98
C SER A 9 -19.69 -14.43 4.86
N SER A 10 -19.31 -15.65 4.46
CA SER A 10 -18.31 -16.45 5.16
C SER A 10 -16.91 -15.82 5.09
N ALA A 11 -16.46 -15.41 3.91
CA ALA A 11 -15.17 -14.75 3.73
C ALA A 11 -15.10 -13.41 4.49
N TRP A 12 -16.19 -12.63 4.46
CA TRP A 12 -16.29 -11.37 5.21
C TRP A 12 -16.23 -11.59 6.72
N SER A 13 -16.91 -12.62 7.22
CA SER A 13 -16.87 -12.99 8.64
C SER A 13 -15.46 -13.43 9.07
N ALA A 14 -14.80 -14.26 8.27
CA ALA A 14 -13.42 -14.70 8.52
C ALA A 14 -12.44 -13.52 8.51
N TYR A 15 -12.54 -12.62 7.51
CA TYR A 15 -11.74 -11.40 7.44
C TYR A 15 -11.97 -10.50 8.66
N SER A 16 -13.23 -10.26 9.03
CA SER A 16 -13.58 -9.43 10.18
C SER A 16 -13.05 -10.01 11.49
N SER A 17 -13.07 -11.34 11.64
CA SER A 17 -12.50 -12.04 12.78
C SER A 17 -10.97 -11.92 12.83
N ALA A 18 -10.31 -12.09 11.69
CA ALA A 18 -8.86 -11.90 11.57
C ALA A 18 -8.45 -10.45 11.90
N LEU A 19 -9.19 -9.46 11.40
CA LEU A 19 -8.92 -8.05 11.65
C LEU A 19 -9.07 -7.67 13.13
N ARG A 20 -10.01 -8.30 13.86
CA ARG A 20 -10.18 -8.08 15.31
C ARG A 20 -9.11 -8.76 16.15
N SER A 21 -8.73 -9.99 15.78
CA SER A 21 -7.77 -10.79 16.54
C SER A 21 -6.32 -10.40 16.27
N HIS A 22 -5.98 -10.08 15.03
CA HIS A 22 -4.62 -9.78 14.57
C HIS A 22 -4.59 -8.56 13.65
N PRO A 23 -5.00 -7.36 14.13
CA PRO A 23 -5.19 -6.18 13.30
C PRO A 23 -3.94 -5.79 12.50
N LEU A 24 -2.76 -5.88 13.11
CA LEU A 24 -1.51 -5.52 12.45
C LEU A 24 -1.18 -6.48 11.30
N THR A 25 -1.19 -7.79 11.56
CA THR A 25 -0.90 -8.81 10.56
C THR A 25 -1.92 -8.79 9.42
N THR A 26 -3.22 -8.68 9.75
CA THR A 26 -4.28 -8.60 8.75
C THR A 26 -4.12 -7.36 7.87
N ASN A 27 -3.77 -6.20 8.43
CA ASN A 27 -3.53 -4.99 7.65
C ASN A 27 -2.29 -5.11 6.74
N ILE A 28 -1.19 -5.69 7.22
CA ILE A 28 0.03 -5.92 6.43
C ILE A 28 -0.28 -6.82 5.23
N VAL A 29 -0.93 -7.96 5.47
CA VAL A 29 -1.27 -8.93 4.41
C VAL A 29 -2.23 -8.28 3.41
N THR A 30 -3.27 -7.61 3.89
CA THR A 30 -4.26 -6.94 3.04
C THR A 30 -3.59 -5.87 2.18
N SER A 31 -2.75 -5.02 2.79
CA SER A 31 -2.00 -4.00 2.07
C SER A 31 -1.05 -4.61 1.04
N GLY A 32 -0.35 -5.70 1.37
CA GLY A 32 0.53 -6.37 0.43
C GLY A 32 -0.21 -6.90 -0.80
N CYS A 33 -1.36 -7.56 -0.59
CA CYS A 33 -2.23 -8.03 -1.67
C CYS A 33 -2.71 -6.87 -2.55
N ILE A 34 -3.17 -5.78 -1.93
CA ILE A 34 -3.62 -4.58 -2.66
C ILE A 34 -2.46 -4.00 -3.48
N THR A 35 -1.27 -3.84 -2.88
CA THR A 35 -0.12 -3.26 -3.57
C THR A 35 0.34 -4.12 -4.75
N VAL A 36 0.36 -5.44 -4.62
CA VAL A 36 0.68 -6.35 -5.73
C VAL A 36 -0.34 -6.22 -6.86
N ALA A 37 -1.64 -6.21 -6.53
CA ALA A 37 -2.69 -6.03 -7.52
C ALA A 37 -2.60 -4.66 -8.21
N SER A 38 -2.41 -3.59 -7.44
CA SER A 38 -2.25 -2.22 -7.96
C SER A 38 -1.03 -2.09 -8.86
N ASP A 39 0.12 -2.65 -8.49
CA ASP A 39 1.32 -2.58 -9.31
C ASP A 39 1.17 -3.43 -10.58
N THR A 40 0.51 -4.59 -10.51
CA THR A 40 0.20 -5.41 -11.70
C THR A 40 -0.65 -4.60 -12.70
N ILE A 41 -1.69 -3.91 -12.22
CA ILE A 41 -2.53 -3.03 -13.03
C ILE A 41 -1.73 -1.83 -13.56
N ALA A 42 -0.88 -1.23 -12.74
CA ALA A 42 -0.05 -0.12 -13.19
C ALA A 42 0.90 -0.54 -14.31
N GLN A 43 1.49 -1.74 -14.20
CA GLN A 43 2.38 -2.29 -15.21
C GLN A 43 1.65 -2.67 -16.50
N THR A 44 0.41 -3.18 -16.43
CA THR A 44 -0.40 -3.48 -17.63
C THR A 44 -0.78 -2.20 -18.38
N VAL A 45 -1.16 -1.14 -17.67
CA VAL A 45 -1.56 0.14 -18.27
C VAL A 45 -0.35 0.91 -18.81
N SER A 46 0.79 0.89 -18.10
CA SER A 46 1.97 1.71 -18.48
C SER A 46 2.72 1.19 -19.71
N LYS A 47 2.50 -0.07 -20.12
CA LYS A 47 3.19 -0.70 -21.25
C LYS A 47 2.35 -0.78 -22.53
N GLY A 48 1.46 0.19 -22.74
CA GLY A 48 0.65 0.29 -23.96
C GLY A 48 1.42 -0.09 -25.24
N ASP A 49 0.78 -0.92 -26.07
CA ASP A 49 1.24 -1.44 -27.37
C ASP A 49 2.54 -2.28 -27.43
N GLU A 50 3.26 -2.55 -26.33
CA GLU A 50 4.30 -3.58 -26.34
C GLU A 50 3.65 -4.97 -26.38
N CYS A 51 3.53 -5.56 -27.57
CA CYS A 51 3.05 -6.93 -27.82
C CYS A 51 3.95 -8.01 -27.19
N ARG A 52 4.00 -8.08 -25.85
CA ARG A 52 4.59 -9.21 -25.12
C ARG A 52 3.47 -10.02 -24.46
N PRO A 53 3.44 -11.35 -24.61
CA PRO A 53 2.45 -12.19 -23.95
C PRO A 53 2.62 -12.14 -22.43
N PHE A 54 1.52 -12.21 -21.68
CA PHE A 54 1.55 -12.41 -20.23
C PHE A 54 2.33 -13.71 -19.90
N PRO A 55 3.19 -13.73 -18.88
CA PRO A 55 3.48 -12.68 -17.88
C PRO A 55 4.70 -11.81 -18.23
N HIS A 56 5.22 -11.89 -19.46
CA HIS A 56 6.53 -11.36 -19.81
C HIS A 56 6.64 -9.83 -19.74
N TYR A 57 5.51 -9.12 -19.65
CA TYR A 57 5.44 -7.67 -19.43
C TYR A 57 5.45 -7.26 -17.94
N ILE A 58 5.19 -8.20 -17.01
CA ILE A 58 5.27 -7.94 -15.57
C ILE A 58 6.73 -8.06 -15.10
N ASP A 59 7.23 -7.00 -14.47
CA ASP A 59 8.51 -6.95 -13.79
C ASP A 59 8.33 -7.39 -12.32
N PRO A 60 8.72 -8.63 -11.96
CA PRO A 60 8.57 -9.13 -10.60
C PRO A 60 9.46 -8.39 -9.60
N LYS A 61 10.59 -7.83 -10.03
CA LYS A 61 11.42 -7.00 -9.15
C LYS A 61 10.69 -5.70 -8.81
N ARG A 62 9.85 -5.18 -9.71
CA ARG A 62 9.00 -3.98 -9.46
C ARG A 62 7.96 -4.29 -8.42
N THR A 63 7.25 -5.39 -8.64
CA THR A 63 6.22 -5.83 -7.73
C THR A 63 6.77 -6.14 -6.35
N LEU A 64 7.98 -6.72 -6.24
CA LEU A 64 8.63 -6.97 -4.95
C LEU A 64 9.00 -5.67 -4.21
N THR A 65 9.57 -4.68 -4.91
CA THR A 65 9.87 -3.36 -4.30
C THR A 65 8.60 -2.69 -3.80
N MET A 66 7.53 -2.70 -4.61
CA MET A 66 6.25 -2.10 -4.25
C MET A 66 5.61 -2.86 -3.08
N LEU A 67 5.66 -4.19 -3.07
CA LEU A 67 5.19 -5.02 -1.95
C LEU A 67 5.95 -4.68 -0.66
N GLY A 68 7.29 -4.56 -0.72
CA GLY A 68 8.10 -4.14 0.42
C GLY A 68 7.71 -2.75 0.92
N TRP A 69 7.51 -1.80 0.01
CA TRP A 69 7.03 -0.46 0.35
C TRP A 69 5.64 -0.49 1.03
N GLY A 70 4.66 -1.16 0.42
CA GLY A 70 3.29 -1.24 0.94
C GLY A 70 3.19 -1.93 2.30
N THR A 71 3.97 -2.99 2.51
CA THR A 71 4.02 -3.70 3.80
C THR A 71 4.76 -2.92 4.87
N ALA A 72 5.86 -2.24 4.55
CA ALA A 72 6.58 -1.38 5.51
C ALA A 72 5.75 -0.17 5.94
N VAL A 73 5.07 0.48 5.00
CA VAL A 73 4.19 1.62 5.26
C VAL A 73 2.97 1.19 6.08
N SER A 74 2.26 0.12 5.70
CA SER A 74 1.05 -0.31 6.40
C SER A 74 1.32 -0.96 7.76
N GLY A 75 2.42 -1.72 7.88
CA GLY A 75 2.79 -2.42 9.11
C GLY A 75 3.39 -1.50 10.15
N PHE A 76 4.54 -0.89 9.84
CA PHE A 76 5.28 -0.08 10.80
C PHE A 76 4.84 1.39 10.75
N GLY A 77 4.79 1.97 9.56
CA GLY A 77 4.52 3.40 9.37
C GLY A 77 3.17 3.82 9.94
N MET A 78 2.08 3.23 9.46
CA MET A 78 0.72 3.60 9.86
C MET A 78 0.46 3.31 11.34
N PHE A 79 0.92 2.17 11.86
CA PHE A 79 0.71 1.81 13.27
C PHE A 79 1.32 2.84 14.22
N HIS A 80 2.58 3.22 13.99
CA HIS A 80 3.26 4.20 14.82
C HIS A 80 2.69 5.61 14.62
N TRP A 81 2.35 5.97 13.37
CA TRP A 81 1.76 7.27 13.07
C TRP A 81 0.39 7.47 13.75
N PHE A 82 -0.50 6.49 13.67
CA PHE A 82 -1.81 6.60 14.32
C PHE A 82 -1.70 6.59 15.84
N LYS A 83 -0.76 5.84 16.42
CA LYS A 83 -0.46 5.95 17.86
C LYS A 83 0.04 7.33 18.24
N PHE A 84 0.89 7.95 17.43
CA PHE A 84 1.36 9.31 17.64
C PHE A 84 0.20 10.31 17.58
N LEU A 85 -0.64 10.22 16.55
CA LEU A 85 -1.83 11.07 16.40
C LEU A 85 -2.80 10.91 17.57
N GLU A 86 -2.97 9.70 18.09
CA GLU A 86 -3.85 9.45 19.21
C GLU A 86 -3.35 10.08 20.51
N ARG A 87 -2.02 10.17 20.68
CA ARG A 87 -1.41 10.90 21.80
C ARG A 87 -1.54 12.42 21.63
N LEU A 88 -1.46 12.91 20.40
CA LEU A 88 -1.52 14.34 20.10
C LEU A 88 -2.95 14.89 20.18
N ILE A 89 -3.91 14.13 19.66
CA ILE A 89 -5.33 14.46 19.67
C ILE A 89 -6.10 13.20 20.10
N PRO A 90 -6.38 13.04 21.40
CA PRO A 90 -7.16 11.91 21.91
C PRO A 90 -8.53 11.83 21.25
N SER A 91 -8.96 10.62 20.88
CA SER A 91 -10.26 10.37 20.26
C SER A 91 -11.44 10.41 21.23
N GLU A 92 -11.19 10.61 22.53
CA GLU A 92 -12.24 10.84 23.51
C GLU A 92 -13.01 12.12 23.16
N ASN A 93 -14.35 12.01 23.05
CA ASN A 93 -15.24 13.10 22.65
C ASN A 93 -14.79 13.76 21.33
N ILE A 94 -14.78 12.97 20.25
CA ILE A 94 -14.48 13.46 18.90
C ILE A 94 -15.44 14.60 18.53
N THR A 95 -14.86 15.75 18.19
CA THR A 95 -15.58 16.90 17.64
C THR A 95 -15.15 17.10 16.18
N PRO A 96 -15.96 17.77 15.34
CA PRO A 96 -15.57 18.10 13.98
C PRO A 96 -14.22 18.83 13.88
N GLY A 97 -13.92 19.72 14.84
CA GLY A 97 -12.63 20.41 14.92
C GLY A 97 -11.45 19.47 15.17
N LYS A 98 -11.61 18.46 16.06
CA LYS A 98 -10.57 17.44 16.28
C LYS A 98 -10.34 16.58 15.03
N ILE A 99 -11.41 16.23 14.31
CA ILE A 99 -11.29 15.48 13.05
C ILE A 99 -10.54 16.34 12.02
N ALA A 100 -10.93 17.59 11.84
CA ALA A 100 -10.27 18.51 10.91
C ALA A 100 -8.78 18.67 11.24
N ALA A 101 -8.43 18.80 12.52
CA ALA A 101 -7.04 18.87 12.97
C ALA A 101 -6.26 17.57 12.66
N LYS A 102 -6.82 16.39 12.94
CA LYS A 102 -6.19 15.11 12.57
C LYS A 102 -5.95 14.99 11.06
N VAL A 103 -6.92 15.42 10.26
CA VAL A 103 -6.78 15.44 8.79
C VAL A 103 -5.69 16.42 8.36
N LEU A 104 -5.66 17.64 8.89
CA LEU A 104 -4.61 18.61 8.55
C LEU A 104 -3.21 18.11 8.91
N ILE A 105 -3.05 17.48 10.08
CA ILE A 105 -1.77 16.90 10.50
C ILE A 105 -1.37 15.74 9.57
N ASN A 106 -2.34 14.92 9.13
CA ASN A 106 -2.08 13.90 8.09
C ASN A 106 -1.60 14.53 6.78
N GLN A 107 -2.27 15.58 6.30
CA GLN A 107 -1.95 16.21 5.02
C GLN A 107 -0.60 16.93 5.02
N ILE A 108 -0.15 17.44 6.17
CA ILE A 108 1.12 18.18 6.28
C ILE A 108 2.28 17.26 6.69
N GLY A 109 2.02 16.26 7.53
CA GLY A 109 3.04 15.33 8.01
C GLY A 109 3.13 14.06 7.18
N LEU A 110 2.11 13.22 7.28
CA LEU A 110 2.14 11.88 6.70
C LEU A 110 2.17 11.90 5.17
N ALA A 111 1.32 12.70 4.54
CA ALA A 111 1.17 12.68 3.08
C ALA A 111 2.47 13.07 2.36
N PRO A 112 3.18 14.17 2.72
CA PRO A 112 4.46 14.49 2.10
C PRO A 112 5.55 13.46 2.39
N THR A 113 5.60 12.89 3.60
CA THR A 113 6.58 11.84 3.93
C THR A 113 6.35 10.57 3.11
N LEU A 114 5.10 10.10 2.99
CA LEU A 114 4.77 8.91 2.21
C LEU A 114 5.02 9.14 0.72
N ASN A 115 4.56 10.27 0.17
CA ASN A 115 4.77 10.58 -1.24
C ASN A 115 6.25 10.77 -1.55
N GLY A 116 6.98 11.53 -0.73
CA GLY A 116 8.41 11.75 -0.88
C GLY A 116 9.20 10.45 -0.83
N GLY A 117 8.90 9.57 0.13
CA GLY A 117 9.55 8.26 0.21
C GLY A 117 9.22 7.35 -0.98
N PHE A 118 7.95 7.33 -1.44
CA PHE A 118 7.55 6.56 -2.62
C PHE A 118 8.29 7.02 -3.88
N PHE A 119 8.34 8.33 -4.13
CA PHE A 119 9.07 8.87 -5.28
C PHE A 119 10.58 8.70 -5.14
N GLY A 120 11.12 8.78 -3.92
CA GLY A 120 12.53 8.51 -3.64
C GLY A 120 12.93 7.08 -4.01
N VAL A 121 12.16 6.08 -3.53
CA VAL A 121 12.38 4.67 -3.87
C VAL A 121 12.23 4.43 -5.37
N SER A 122 11.22 5.03 -5.98
CA SER A 122 10.98 4.89 -7.42
C SER A 122 12.13 5.48 -8.25
N THR A 123 12.63 6.66 -7.87
CA THR A 123 13.73 7.34 -8.57
C THR A 123 15.04 6.60 -8.41
N ALA A 124 15.36 6.14 -7.19
CA ALA A 124 16.56 5.33 -6.95
C ALA A 124 16.57 4.07 -7.82
N ARG A 125 15.44 3.37 -7.90
CA ARG A 125 15.27 2.22 -8.78
C ARG A 125 15.47 2.56 -10.26
N HIS A 126 14.90 3.67 -10.74
CA HIS A 126 15.08 4.10 -12.12
C HIS A 126 16.56 4.40 -12.43
N HIS A 127 17.28 5.02 -11.49
CA HIS A 127 18.71 5.26 -11.60
C HIS A 127 19.52 3.95 -11.68
N ASP A 128 19.21 2.97 -10.82
CA ASP A 128 19.89 1.66 -10.83
C ASP A 128 19.67 0.89 -12.15
N LEU A 129 18.48 1.00 -12.75
CA LEU A 129 18.20 0.40 -14.06
C LEU A 129 19.01 1.08 -15.18
N GLY A 130 19.07 2.42 -15.19
CA GLY A 130 19.84 3.16 -16.19
C GLY A 130 21.35 2.88 -16.12
N THR A 131 21.89 2.70 -14.92
CA THR A 131 23.31 2.32 -14.75
C THR A 131 23.60 0.89 -15.18
N ALA A 132 22.65 -0.05 -14.99
CA ALA A 132 22.79 -1.42 -15.45
C ALA A 132 22.75 -1.54 -16.98
N GLU A 133 21.89 -0.79 -17.66
CA GLU A 133 21.83 -0.76 -19.13
C GLU A 133 23.09 -0.14 -19.75
N GLY A 134 23.67 0.89 -19.12
CA GLY A 134 24.92 1.50 -19.56
C GLY A 134 26.17 0.62 -19.40
N ARG A 135 26.13 -0.40 -18.52
CA ARG A 135 27.24 -1.33 -18.24
C ARG A 135 27.24 -2.56 -19.15
N GLY A 136 26.16 -2.77 -19.90
CA GLY A 136 26.01 -3.86 -20.88
C GLY A 136 26.28 -3.47 -22.34
N ARG A 137 26.75 -2.23 -22.58
CA ARG A 137 27.27 -1.75 -23.87
C ARG A 137 28.78 -1.59 -23.79
#